data_AF-A0A3B9FZP4-F1
#
_entry.id   AF-A0A3B9FZP4-F1
#
_cell.length_a   1.000
_cell.length_b   1.000
_cell.length_c   1.000
_cell.angle_alpha   90.00
_cell.angle_beta   90.00
_cell.angle_gamma   90.00
#
_symmetry.space_group_name_H-M   'P 1'
#
loop_
_entity.id
_entity.type
_entity.pdbx_description
1 polymer ?
#
loop_
_entity_poly.entity_id
_entity_poly.type
_entity_poly.pdbx_seq_one_letter_code
_entity_poly.pdbx_strand_id
1 'polypeptide(L)'
;LLHVSCDYLLKDDESKETAAAVSGISRLLKGAEGKLVRLSFFDDEADPDLYKADCRIIAFEGNWMKIEAETKKGRIEKLIPVSSVLSMELVREDV
;
A
#
# COMPACT_ATOMS: atom_id res chain seq x y z
N LEU A 1 -5.67 6.25 17.71
CA LEU A 1 -5.46 7.34 16.73
C LEU A 1 -4.07 7.91 16.96
N LEU A 2 -3.12 7.61 16.06
CA LEU A 2 -1.79 8.21 16.10
C LEU A 2 -1.93 9.68 15.69
N HIS A 3 -1.55 10.59 16.58
CA HIS A 3 -1.72 12.04 16.45
C HIS A 3 -0.62 12.66 15.57
N VAL A 4 -0.33 12.03 14.43
CA VAL A 4 0.67 12.48 13.46
C VAL A 4 -0.05 12.97 12.22
N SER A 5 0.20 14.22 11.83
CA SER A 5 -0.26 14.74 10.54
C SER A 5 0.52 14.02 9.43
N CYS A 6 -0.10 13.89 8.24
CA CYS A 6 0.54 13.29 7.06
C CYS A 6 1.89 13.93 6.71
N ASP A 7 2.14 15.15 7.20
CA ASP A 7 3.40 15.89 7.10
C ASP A 7 4.59 15.15 7.76
N TYR A 8 4.34 14.33 8.80
CA TYR A 8 5.38 13.54 9.46
C TYR A 8 5.93 12.42 8.57
N LEU A 9 5.12 11.87 7.66
CA LEU A 9 5.55 10.81 6.73
C LEU A 9 6.36 11.35 5.54
N LEU A 10 6.42 12.67 5.37
CA LEU A 10 7.00 13.31 4.18
C LEU A 10 8.38 13.95 4.44
N LYS A 11 8.92 13.88 5.66
CA LYS A 11 10.04 14.72 6.10
C LYS A 11 11.45 14.13 5.97
N ASP A 12 11.62 12.89 5.54
CA ASP A 12 12.96 12.25 5.60
C ASP A 12 13.85 12.42 4.36
N ASP A 13 13.40 13.04 3.26
CA ASP A 13 14.24 13.21 2.06
C ASP A 13 14.09 14.59 1.38
N GLU A 14 14.48 15.67 2.08
CA GLU A 14 14.84 16.93 1.41
C GLU A 14 16.24 16.88 0.78
N SER A 15 16.58 15.79 0.09
CA SER A 15 17.71 15.76 -0.85
C SER A 15 17.25 16.26 -2.21
N LYS A 16 17.70 17.48 -2.53
CA LYS A 16 17.52 18.21 -3.79
C LYS A 16 17.78 17.34 -5.02
N GLU A 17 16.74 16.94 -5.73
CA GLU A 17 16.83 16.65 -7.16
C GLU A 17 15.61 17.19 -7.90
N THR A 18 15.90 17.98 -8.93
CA THR A 18 14.96 18.51 -9.92
C THR A 18 14.30 17.37 -10.69
N ALA A 19 13.21 16.84 -10.18
CA ALA A 19 12.32 15.93 -10.89
C ALA A 19 10.89 16.46 -10.77
N ALA A 20 10.18 16.52 -11.91
CA ALA A 20 8.80 16.97 -12.03
C ALA A 20 7.99 16.60 -10.79
N ALA A 21 7.45 17.60 -10.08
CA ALA A 21 6.86 17.50 -8.74
C ALA A 21 6.20 16.13 -8.50
N VAL A 22 6.99 15.18 -7.98
CA VAL A 22 6.52 13.83 -7.73
C VAL A 22 5.44 13.99 -6.67
N SER A 23 4.20 13.71 -7.07
CA SER A 23 3.03 13.94 -6.23
C SER A 23 3.27 13.31 -4.86
N GLY A 24 2.82 13.95 -3.78
CA GLY A 24 3.00 13.42 -2.42
C GLY A 24 2.48 11.98 -2.28
N ILE A 25 1.47 11.63 -3.09
CA ILE A 25 0.89 10.29 -3.18
C ILE A 25 1.91 9.29 -3.75
N SER A 26 2.61 9.62 -4.84
CA SER A 26 3.61 8.73 -5.44
C SER A 26 4.76 8.41 -4.46
N ARG A 27 5.18 9.40 -3.65
CA ARG A 27 6.17 9.17 -2.58
C ARG A 27 5.62 8.30 -1.45
N LEU A 28 4.39 8.55 -1.01
CA LEU A 28 3.71 7.75 0.01
C LEU A 28 3.61 6.28 -0.41
N LEU A 29 3.15 6.02 -1.63
CA LEU A 29 3.01 4.66 -2.17
C LEU A 29 4.37 3.97 -2.27
N LYS A 30 5.39 4.67 -2.78
CA LYS A 30 6.76 4.12 -2.83
C LYS A 30 7.29 3.76 -1.44
N GLY A 31 6.99 4.56 -0.41
CA GLY A 31 7.35 4.25 0.98
C GLY A 31 6.57 3.07 1.59
N ALA A 32 5.45 2.67 0.98
CA ALA A 32 4.66 1.51 1.39
C ALA A 32 5.14 0.19 0.75
N GLU A 33 6.03 0.24 -0.26
CA GLU A 33 6.63 -0.97 -0.83
C GLU A 33 7.37 -1.78 0.24
N GLY A 34 7.17 -3.10 0.21
CA GLY A 34 7.69 -4.05 1.19
C GLY A 34 6.95 -4.08 2.54
N LYS A 35 6.01 -3.16 2.79
CA LYS A 35 5.26 -3.12 4.06
C LYS A 35 4.08 -4.08 4.05
N LEU A 36 3.77 -4.60 5.24
CA LEU A 36 2.54 -5.35 5.48
C LEU A 36 1.37 -4.36 5.64
N VAL A 37 0.32 -4.57 4.87
CA VAL A 37 -0.87 -3.73 4.84
C VAL A 37 -2.12 -4.58 4.87
N ARG A 38 -3.19 -4.00 5.40
CA ARG A 38 -4.54 -4.52 5.25
C ARG A 38 -5.29 -3.62 4.27
N LEU A 39 -5.85 -4.23 3.23
CA LEU A 39 -6.61 -3.55 2.20
C LEU A 39 -8.11 -3.71 2.45
N SER A 40 -8.85 -2.63 2.23
CA SER A 40 -10.30 -2.65 2.09
C SER A 40 -10.66 -2.26 0.66
N PHE A 41 -11.67 -2.91 0.10
CA PHE A 41 -12.10 -2.71 -1.29
C PHE A 41 -13.48 -2.06 -1.34
N PHE A 42 -13.84 -1.47 -2.48
CA PHE A 42 -15.23 -1.14 -2.78
C PHE A 42 -16.07 -2.42 -2.90
N ASP A 43 -17.35 -2.36 -2.55
CA ASP A 43 -18.22 -3.55 -2.43
C ASP A 43 -18.34 -4.36 -3.73
N ASP A 44 -18.21 -3.72 -4.89
CA ASP A 44 -18.26 -4.31 -6.22
C ASP A 44 -16.89 -4.79 -6.74
N GLU A 45 -15.81 -4.38 -6.09
CA GLU A 45 -14.43 -4.74 -6.44
C GLU A 45 -13.76 -5.62 -5.38
N ALA A 46 -14.56 -6.15 -4.43
CA ALA A 46 -14.09 -6.98 -3.34
C ALA A 46 -13.50 -8.30 -3.84
N ASP A 47 -12.20 -8.46 -3.63
CA ASP A 47 -11.50 -9.71 -3.91
C ASP A 47 -11.67 -10.69 -2.73
N PRO A 48 -12.39 -11.80 -2.89
CA PRO A 48 -12.70 -12.70 -1.79
C PRO A 48 -11.47 -13.37 -1.19
N ASP A 49 -10.38 -13.52 -1.96
CA ASP A 49 -9.14 -14.10 -1.47
C ASP A 49 -8.33 -13.11 -0.61
N LEU A 50 -8.59 -11.80 -0.75
CA LEU A 50 -7.89 -10.73 -0.03
C LEU A 50 -8.72 -10.11 1.11
N TYR A 51 -9.97 -10.56 1.27
CA TYR A 51 -10.88 -10.02 2.27
C TYR A 51 -10.33 -10.25 3.69
N LYS A 52 -9.94 -9.15 4.37
CA LYS A 52 -9.29 -9.13 5.70
C LYS A 52 -7.95 -9.86 5.76
N ALA A 53 -7.30 -10.12 4.62
CA ALA A 53 -5.96 -10.69 4.59
C ALA A 53 -4.91 -9.58 4.81
N ASP A 54 -3.85 -9.93 5.54
CA ASP A 54 -2.66 -9.08 5.60
C ASP A 54 -1.80 -9.38 4.37
N CYS A 55 -1.50 -8.33 3.63
CA CYS A 55 -0.84 -8.40 2.33
C CYS A 55 0.46 -7.61 2.39
N ARG A 56 1.52 -8.10 1.75
CA ARG A 56 2.74 -7.33 1.52
C ARG A 56 2.68 -6.67 0.15
N ILE A 57 2.93 -5.37 0.09
CA ILE A 57 3.06 -4.65 -1.17
C ILE A 57 4.42 -4.99 -1.76
N ILE A 58 4.45 -5.56 -2.97
CA ILE A 58 5.71 -5.87 -3.66
C ILE A 58 6.18 -4.65 -4.44
N ALA A 59 5.31 -4.08 -5.27
CA ALA A 59 5.64 -2.95 -6.14
C ALA A 59 4.38 -2.23 -6.64
N PHE A 60 4.54 -0.98 -7.06
CA PHE A 60 3.53 -0.24 -7.83
C PHE A 60 3.94 -0.12 -9.30
N GLU A 61 3.05 -0.54 -10.19
CA GLU A 61 3.23 -0.49 -11.65
C GLU A 61 2.16 0.41 -12.29
N GLY A 62 2.43 1.72 -12.29
CA GLY A 62 1.46 2.72 -12.76
C GLY A 62 0.21 2.76 -11.88
N ASN A 63 -0.94 2.38 -12.44
CA ASN A 63 -2.22 2.32 -11.72
C ASN A 63 -2.48 0.95 -11.08
N TRP A 64 -1.50 0.06 -11.09
CA TRP A 64 -1.59 -1.28 -10.53
C TRP A 64 -0.68 -1.46 -9.33
N MET A 65 -1.09 -2.31 -8.41
CA MET A 65 -0.34 -2.69 -7.23
C MET A 65 -0.14 -4.20 -7.23
N LYS A 66 1.11 -4.64 -7.20
CA LYS A 66 1.45 -6.05 -7.02
C LYS A 66 1.52 -6.34 -5.53
N ILE A 67 0.72 -7.28 -5.07
CA ILE A 67 0.65 -7.70 -3.68
C ILE A 67 0.90 -9.18 -3.53
N GLU A 68 1.31 -9.54 -2.33
CA GLU A 68 1.45 -10.90 -1.87
C GLU A 68 0.65 -11.09 -0.60
N ALA A 69 -0.11 -12.17 -0.50
CA ALA A 69 -0.91 -12.47 0.67
C ALA A 69 -0.76 -13.93 1.07
N GLU A 70 -0.76 -14.19 2.38
CA GLU A 70 -0.97 -15.54 2.89
C GLU A 70 -2.45 -15.81 3.05
N THR A 71 -2.96 -16.79 2.29
CA THR A 71 -4.35 -17.25 2.41
C THR A 71 -4.39 -18.64 3.00
N LYS A 72 -5.58 -19.12 3.36
CA LYS A 72 -5.80 -20.52 3.78
C LYS A 72 -5.36 -21.55 2.73
N LYS A 73 -5.26 -21.15 1.46
CA LYS A 73 -4.85 -22.01 0.34
C LYS A 73 -3.34 -21.93 0.05
N GLY A 74 -2.60 -21.10 0.80
CA GLY A 74 -1.18 -20.83 0.60
C GLY A 74 -0.91 -19.37 0.22
N ARG A 75 0.37 -19.11 -0.08
CA ARG A 75 0.86 -17.81 -0.54
C ARG A 75 0.37 -17.54 -1.96
N ILE A 76 -0.25 -16.38 -2.17
CA ILE A 76 -0.69 -15.91 -3.48
C ILE A 76 0.03 -14.61 -3.83
N GLU A 77 0.32 -14.43 -5.11
CA GLU A 77 0.72 -13.14 -5.67
C GLU A 77 -0.38 -12.67 -6.61
N LYS A 78 -0.78 -11.39 -6.49
CA LYS A 78 -1.85 -10.82 -7.30
C LYS A 78 -1.53 -9.41 -7.72
N LEU A 79 -1.99 -9.05 -8.91
CA LEU A 79 -1.98 -7.68 -9.41
C LEU A 79 -3.39 -7.12 -9.29
N ILE A 80 -3.55 -6.02 -8.56
CA ILE A 80 -4.85 -5.37 -8.36
C ILE A 80 -4.77 -3.90 -8.77
N PRO A 81 -5.85 -3.32 -9.31
CA PRO A 81 -5.85 -1.90 -9.65
C PRO A 81 -5.88 -1.08 -8.36
N VAL A 82 -5.10 -0.01 -8.28
CA VAL A 82 -5.09 0.86 -7.08
C VAL A 82 -6.47 1.49 -6.86
N SER A 83 -7.25 1.68 -7.93
CA SER A 83 -8.62 2.21 -7.87
C SER A 83 -9.62 1.31 -7.16
N SER A 84 -9.36 0.00 -7.05
CA SER A 84 -10.27 -0.92 -6.33
C SER A 84 -10.18 -0.78 -4.81
N VAL A 85 -9.10 -0.17 -4.34
CA VAL A 85 -8.78 -0.06 -2.92
C VAL A 85 -9.47 1.17 -2.34
N LEU A 86 -10.42 0.92 -1.44
CA LEU A 86 -11.08 1.95 -0.65
C LEU A 86 -10.14 2.54 0.41
N SER A 87 -9.40 1.67 1.11
CA SER A 87 -8.45 2.09 2.13
C SER A 87 -7.29 1.11 2.30
N MET A 88 -6.17 1.64 2.77
CA MET A 88 -4.94 0.89 3.06
C MET A 88 -4.46 1.24 4.46
N GLU A 89 -4.30 0.22 5.30
CA GLU A 89 -3.84 0.36 6.68
C GLU A 89 -2.51 -0.37 6.86
N LEU A 90 -1.48 0.31 7.38
CA LEU A 90 -0.21 -0.33 7.73
C LEU A 90 -0.42 -1.22 8.95
N VAL A 91 -0.09 -2.50 8.81
CA VAL A 91 -0.09 -3.46 9.91
C VAL A 91 1.26 -3.30 10.62
N ARG A 92 1.23 -3.08 11.93
CA ARG A 92 2.47 -3.03 12.73
C ARG A 92 3.09 -4.42 12.71
N GLU A 93 4.33 -4.51 12.25
CA GLU A 93 5.17 -5.66 12.55
C GLU A 93 5.61 -5.50 14.02
N ASP A 94 5.09 -6.35 14.91
CA ASP A 94 5.54 -6.40 16.30
C ASP A 94 7.01 -6.87 16.30
N VAL A 95 7.93 -5.94 16.55
CA VAL A 95 9.37 -6.19 16.74
C VAL A 95 9.66 -6.47 18.20
#